data_AF-A0A399RIH0-F1
#
_entry.id   AF-A0A399RIH0-F1
#
_cell.length_a   1.000
_cell.length_b   1.000
_cell.length_c   1.000
_cell.angle_alpha   90.00
_cell.angle_beta   90.00
_cell.angle_gamma   90.00
#
_symmetry.space_group_name_H-M   'P 1'
#
loop_
_entity.id
_entity.type
_entity.pdbx_description
1 polymer ?
#
loop_
_entity_poly.entity_id
_entity_poly.type
_entity_poly.pdbx_seq_one_letter_code
_entity_poly.pdbx_strand_id
1 'polypeptide(L)'
;MSSLRRRLREETRDAHTSVDTLFGQHDIATREGLSITLQAHAIALRRTLAALPGRQTFTHARTLLVMLAAIESDLAALHVPATNTDQVQVNDGEIHPLGLIYVIAGSRLGARILLSDIQASRDPDVASATRYFACPESDEMWKQVSAQLKAWTGSADEEKKIIASAQTAFLWFEAAHRSVQKASIPA
;
A
#
# COMPACT_ATOMS: atom_id res chain seq x y z
N MET A 1 10.71 24.57 14.02
CA MET A 1 11.01 23.76 12.82
C MET A 1 9.92 22.71 12.65
N SER A 2 9.50 22.41 11.42
CA SER A 2 8.57 21.31 11.16
C SER A 2 9.23 19.96 11.47
N SER A 3 8.52 18.98 12.01
CA SER A 3 9.04 17.60 11.98
C SER A 3 8.90 17.02 10.57
N LEU A 4 9.79 16.11 10.19
CA LEU A 4 9.71 15.38 8.92
C LEU A 4 8.33 14.74 8.71
N ARG A 5 7.74 14.17 9.78
CA ARG A 5 6.39 13.61 9.74
C ARG A 5 5.33 14.64 9.31
N ARG A 6 5.41 15.88 9.80
CA ARG A 6 4.45 16.93 9.41
C ARG A 6 4.64 17.30 7.94
N ARG A 7 5.90 17.44 7.50
CA ARG A 7 6.19 17.73 6.08
C ARG A 7 5.72 16.64 5.14
N LEU A 8 5.98 15.37 5.47
CA LEU A 8 5.43 14.24 4.71
C LEU A 8 3.90 14.34 4.56
N ARG A 9 3.18 14.53 5.67
CA ARG A 9 1.71 14.65 5.63
C ARG A 9 1.23 15.81 4.75
N GLU A 10 1.90 16.96 4.83
CA GLU A 10 1.53 18.17 4.07
C GLU A 10 1.86 18.01 2.59
N GLU A 11 3.08 17.57 2.27
CA GLU A 11 3.61 17.49 0.89
C GLU A 11 3.11 16.25 0.13
N THR A 12 2.51 15.27 0.80
CA THR A 12 1.85 14.13 0.14
C THR A 12 0.33 14.19 0.21
N ARG A 13 -0.27 15.28 0.70
CA ARG A 13 -1.73 15.40 0.90
C ARG A 13 -2.51 15.20 -0.41
N ASP A 14 -2.06 15.84 -1.48
CA ASP A 14 -2.77 15.82 -2.76
C ASP A 14 -2.66 14.44 -3.42
N ALA A 15 -1.48 13.81 -3.34
CA ALA A 15 -1.26 12.43 -3.78
C ALA A 15 -2.11 11.43 -2.98
N HIS A 16 -2.22 11.61 -1.65
CA HIS A 16 -3.11 10.82 -0.81
C HIS A 16 -4.57 10.96 -1.24
N THR A 17 -5.03 12.20 -1.46
CA THR A 17 -6.42 12.49 -1.88
C THR A 17 -6.73 11.87 -3.25
N SER A 18 -5.78 11.91 -4.17
CA SER A 18 -5.88 11.28 -5.50
C SER A 18 -6.08 9.77 -5.38
N VAL A 19 -5.22 9.09 -4.60
CA VAL A 19 -5.34 7.65 -4.36
C VAL A 19 -6.65 7.30 -3.65
N ASP A 20 -7.02 8.04 -2.61
CA ASP A 20 -8.28 7.81 -1.87
C ASP A 20 -9.50 7.94 -2.79
N THR A 21 -9.51 8.94 -3.66
CA THR A 21 -10.57 9.12 -4.68
C THR A 21 -10.59 7.97 -5.68
N LEU A 22 -9.44 7.51 -6.17
CA LEU A 22 -9.37 6.40 -7.15
C LEU A 22 -9.87 5.07 -6.56
N PHE A 23 -9.48 4.75 -5.34
CA PHE A 23 -9.91 3.51 -4.68
C PHE A 23 -11.35 3.61 -4.16
N GLY A 24 -11.81 4.80 -3.76
CA GLY A 24 -13.20 5.05 -3.35
C GLY A 24 -14.24 4.89 -4.47
N GLN A 25 -13.82 4.73 -5.73
CA GLN A 25 -14.71 4.38 -6.84
C GLN A 25 -15.19 2.92 -6.79
N HIS A 26 -14.52 2.07 -6.02
CA HIS A 26 -14.80 0.64 -5.94
C HIS A 26 -15.58 0.30 -4.68
N ASP A 27 -16.74 -0.32 -4.85
CA ASP A 27 -17.47 -0.88 -3.72
C ASP A 27 -16.79 -2.16 -3.23
N ILE A 28 -16.00 -2.03 -2.17
CA ILE A 28 -15.27 -3.14 -1.55
C ILE A 28 -16.17 -4.18 -0.86
N ALA A 29 -17.46 -3.89 -0.66
CA ALA A 29 -18.42 -4.89 -0.22
C ALA A 29 -18.89 -5.80 -1.38
N THR A 30 -18.43 -5.55 -2.61
CA THR A 30 -18.66 -6.41 -3.78
C THR A 30 -17.39 -7.18 -4.14
N ARG A 31 -17.58 -8.35 -4.78
CA ARG A 31 -16.46 -9.18 -5.28
C ARG A 31 -15.58 -8.41 -6.26
N GLU A 32 -16.18 -7.66 -7.19
CA GLU A 32 -15.44 -6.89 -8.18
C GLU A 32 -14.58 -5.80 -7.52
N GLY A 33 -15.19 -4.95 -6.69
CA GLY A 33 -14.49 -3.84 -6.06
C GLY A 33 -13.39 -4.30 -5.10
N LEU A 34 -13.64 -5.37 -4.32
CA LEU A 34 -12.62 -5.95 -3.45
C LEU A 34 -11.47 -6.56 -4.26
N SER A 35 -11.78 -7.28 -5.34
CA SER A 35 -10.76 -7.90 -6.20
C SER A 35 -9.85 -6.87 -6.86
N ILE A 36 -10.42 -5.80 -7.43
CA ILE A 36 -9.62 -4.72 -8.03
C ILE A 36 -8.72 -4.07 -6.99
N THR A 37 -9.27 -3.80 -5.81
CA THR A 37 -8.53 -3.20 -4.69
C THR A 37 -7.37 -4.07 -4.26
N LEU A 38 -7.60 -5.36 -4.00
CA LEU A 38 -6.58 -6.32 -3.56
C LEU A 38 -5.48 -6.49 -4.60
N GLN A 39 -5.83 -6.67 -5.88
CA GLN A 39 -4.85 -6.82 -6.96
C GLN A 39 -3.96 -5.58 -7.09
N ALA A 40 -4.54 -4.38 -7.08
CA ALA A 40 -3.78 -3.14 -7.18
C ALA A 40 -2.82 -2.96 -5.98
N HIS A 41 -3.29 -3.30 -4.77
CA HIS A 41 -2.43 -3.30 -3.58
C HIS A 41 -1.28 -4.31 -3.71
N ALA A 42 -1.54 -5.53 -4.19
CA ALA A 42 -0.48 -6.53 -4.40
C ALA A 42 0.61 -6.02 -5.34
N ILE A 43 0.24 -5.37 -6.45
CA ILE A 43 1.20 -4.79 -7.40
C ILE A 43 2.03 -3.71 -6.70
N ALA A 44 1.41 -2.74 -6.03
CA ALA A 44 2.10 -1.63 -5.38
C ALA A 44 3.03 -2.10 -4.23
N LEU A 45 2.58 -3.09 -3.45
CA LEU A 45 3.38 -3.70 -2.39
C LEU A 45 4.56 -4.49 -2.95
N ARG A 46 4.39 -5.24 -4.04
CA ARG A 46 5.51 -5.93 -4.73
C ARG A 46 6.53 -4.94 -5.28
N ARG A 47 6.09 -3.81 -5.85
CA ARG A 47 6.97 -2.71 -6.28
C ARG A 47 7.77 -2.13 -5.13
N THR A 48 7.08 -1.88 -4.01
CA THR A 48 7.73 -1.34 -2.82
C THR A 48 8.75 -2.32 -2.26
N LEU A 49 8.37 -3.59 -2.09
CA LEU A 49 9.30 -4.64 -1.69
C LEU A 49 10.47 -4.74 -2.66
N ALA A 50 10.24 -4.50 -3.95
CA ALA A 50 11.28 -4.56 -4.96
C ALA A 50 12.36 -3.48 -4.78
N ALA A 51 11.93 -2.27 -4.40
CA ALA A 51 12.76 -1.10 -4.23
C ALA A 51 13.52 -1.03 -2.89
N LEU A 52 13.21 -1.92 -1.93
CA LEU A 52 13.88 -1.91 -0.63
C LEU A 52 15.31 -2.48 -0.73
N PRO A 53 16.33 -1.75 -0.25
CA PRO A 53 17.69 -2.25 -0.19
C PRO A 53 17.78 -3.39 0.83
N GLY A 54 18.54 -4.44 0.51
CA GLY A 54 18.78 -5.55 1.43
C GLY A 54 17.47 -6.17 1.94
N ARG A 55 16.56 -6.57 1.03
CA ARG A 55 15.20 -7.08 1.34
C ARG A 55 15.15 -8.11 2.47
N GLN A 56 16.20 -8.92 2.63
CA GLN A 56 16.28 -9.93 3.70
C GLN A 56 16.57 -9.34 5.09
N THR A 57 17.21 -8.18 5.14
CA THR A 57 17.67 -7.52 6.38
C THR A 57 16.84 -6.30 6.74
N PHE A 58 16.01 -5.81 5.82
CA PHE A 58 15.15 -4.66 6.08
C PHE A 58 13.91 -5.08 6.87
N THR A 59 13.78 -4.62 8.12
CA THR A 59 12.75 -5.06 9.07
C THR A 59 11.33 -5.07 8.50
N HIS A 60 10.98 -4.06 7.68
CA HIS A 60 9.62 -3.95 7.14
C HIS A 60 9.37 -4.84 5.90
N ALA A 61 10.41 -5.37 5.26
CA ALA A 61 10.24 -6.25 4.10
C ALA A 61 9.48 -7.54 4.49
N ARG A 62 9.74 -8.07 5.69
CA ARG A 62 8.97 -9.20 6.24
C ARG A 62 7.49 -8.86 6.37
N THR A 63 7.15 -7.67 6.84
CA THR A 63 5.74 -7.27 6.96
C THR A 63 5.08 -7.12 5.59
N LEU A 64 5.78 -6.59 4.59
CA LEU A 64 5.26 -6.53 3.22
C LEU A 64 4.98 -7.93 2.66
N LEU A 65 5.85 -8.91 2.93
CA LEU A 65 5.64 -10.31 2.53
C LEU A 65 4.40 -10.91 3.22
N VAL A 66 4.18 -10.63 4.52
CA VAL A 66 2.97 -11.06 5.23
C VAL A 66 1.71 -10.43 4.63
N MET A 67 1.75 -9.13 4.34
CA MET A 67 0.64 -8.41 3.70
C MET A 67 0.32 -8.99 2.31
N LEU A 68 1.34 -9.29 1.51
CA LEU A 68 1.19 -9.92 0.20
C LEU A 68 0.56 -11.32 0.30
N ALA A 69 1.01 -12.15 1.23
CA ALA A 69 0.43 -13.48 1.46
C ALA A 69 -1.03 -13.40 1.92
N ALA A 70 -1.38 -12.38 2.72
CA ALA A 70 -2.75 -12.12 3.13
C ALA A 70 -3.63 -11.75 1.93
N ILE A 71 -3.15 -10.87 1.03
CA ILE A 71 -3.84 -10.53 -0.22
C ILE A 71 -4.03 -11.76 -1.10
N GLU A 72 -3.00 -12.58 -1.27
CA GLU A 72 -3.09 -13.80 -2.09
C GLU A 72 -4.13 -14.78 -1.54
N SER A 73 -4.21 -14.90 -0.21
CA SER A 73 -5.23 -15.72 0.45
C SER A 73 -6.65 -15.18 0.25
N ASP A 74 -6.83 -13.86 0.32
CA ASP A 74 -8.12 -13.21 0.09
C ASP A 74 -8.55 -13.34 -1.38
N LEU A 75 -7.64 -13.14 -2.34
CA LEU A 75 -7.92 -13.36 -3.77
C LEU A 75 -8.30 -14.81 -4.08
N ALA A 76 -7.63 -15.78 -3.45
CA ALA A 76 -7.98 -17.19 -3.57
C ALA A 76 -9.38 -17.49 -3.02
N ALA A 77 -9.77 -16.91 -1.88
CA ALA A 77 -11.12 -17.04 -1.33
C ALA A 77 -12.19 -16.44 -2.26
N LEU A 78 -11.84 -15.36 -2.98
CA LEU A 78 -12.70 -14.75 -3.99
C LEU A 78 -12.73 -15.51 -5.32
N HIS A 79 -12.00 -16.61 -5.46
CA HIS A 79 -11.83 -17.35 -6.71
C HIS A 79 -11.25 -16.48 -7.85
N VAL A 80 -10.44 -15.49 -7.48
CA VAL A 80 -9.78 -14.58 -8.42
C VAL A 80 -8.32 -14.97 -8.57
N PRO A 81 -7.80 -15.14 -9.80
CA PRO A 81 -6.41 -15.47 -10.00
C PRO A 81 -5.52 -14.36 -9.45
N ALA A 82 -4.43 -14.76 -8.78
CA ALA A 82 -3.43 -13.81 -8.33
C ALA A 82 -2.85 -13.05 -9.53
N THR A 83 -2.69 -11.73 -9.39
CA THR A 83 -2.09 -10.93 -10.47
C THR A 83 -0.64 -11.33 -10.67
N ASN A 84 -0.34 -11.91 -11.84
CA ASN A 84 1.03 -12.06 -12.33
C ASN A 84 1.47 -10.72 -12.90
N THR A 85 2.02 -9.85 -12.06
CA THR A 85 2.83 -8.73 -12.55
C THR A 85 4.27 -9.17 -12.61
N ASP A 86 4.71 -9.49 -13.82
CA ASP A 86 6.12 -9.65 -14.16
C ASP A 86 6.93 -8.43 -13.71
N GLN A 87 8.14 -8.76 -13.26
CA GLN A 87 9.23 -7.90 -12.78
C GLN A 87 9.01 -6.40 -13.01
N VAL A 88 8.56 -5.70 -11.98
CA VAL A 88 8.56 -4.24 -12.02
C VAL A 88 10.00 -3.78 -11.88
N GLN A 89 10.56 -3.29 -12.99
CA GLN A 89 11.81 -2.56 -12.99
C GLN A 89 11.60 -1.26 -12.19
N VAL A 90 12.18 -1.19 -11.00
CA VAL A 90 12.31 0.06 -10.26
C VAL A 90 13.66 0.63 -10.63
N ASN A 91 13.72 1.94 -10.88
CA ASN A 91 15.00 2.60 -11.09
C ASN A 91 15.57 2.96 -9.71
N ASP A 92 16.63 2.27 -9.31
CA ASP A 92 17.07 2.17 -7.90
C ASP A 92 17.77 3.43 -7.37
N GLY A 93 18.15 4.37 -8.25
CA GLY A 93 19.10 5.45 -7.92
C GLY A 93 18.61 6.50 -6.92
N GLU A 94 17.30 6.63 -6.68
CA GLU A 94 16.73 7.80 -5.97
C GLU A 94 15.71 7.46 -4.86
N ILE A 95 15.46 6.16 -4.60
CA ILE A 95 14.43 5.75 -3.64
C ILE A 95 15.00 5.65 -2.23
N HIS A 96 14.36 6.35 -1.30
CA HIS A 96 14.60 6.26 0.12
C HIS A 96 13.54 5.36 0.80
N PRO A 97 13.94 4.26 1.47
CA PRO A 97 13.02 3.27 2.05
C PRO A 97 11.99 3.86 3.02
N LEU A 98 12.41 4.82 3.86
CA LEU A 98 11.54 5.45 4.85
C LEU A 98 10.33 6.15 4.22
N GLY A 99 10.48 6.75 3.04
CA GLY A 99 9.39 7.41 2.33
C GLY A 99 8.36 6.41 1.80
N LEU A 100 8.83 5.30 1.23
CA LEU A 100 7.94 4.24 0.75
C LEU A 100 7.14 3.60 1.88
N ILE A 101 7.83 3.23 2.97
CA ILE A 101 7.20 2.56 4.11
C ILE A 101 6.23 3.51 4.84
N TYR A 102 6.52 4.81 4.89
CA TYR A 102 5.58 5.80 5.44
C TYR A 102 4.19 5.71 4.81
N VAL A 103 4.11 5.59 3.48
CA VAL A 103 2.82 5.49 2.77
C VAL A 103 2.09 4.21 3.15
N ILE A 104 2.77 3.06 3.08
CA ILE A 104 2.18 1.76 3.38
C ILE A 104 1.70 1.67 4.83
N ALA A 105 2.52 2.16 5.76
CA ALA A 105 2.17 2.18 7.18
C ALA A 105 1.01 3.16 7.46
N GLY A 106 0.92 4.26 6.71
CA GLY A 106 -0.12 5.28 6.83
C GLY A 106 -1.50 4.85 6.33
N SER A 107 -1.57 3.98 5.31
CA SER A 107 -2.82 3.51 4.68
C SER A 107 -3.75 2.70 5.62
N ARG A 108 -3.31 2.39 6.84
CA ARG A 108 -4.08 1.58 7.82
C ARG A 108 -5.30 2.25 8.43
N LEU A 109 -5.32 3.59 8.53
CA LEU A 109 -6.43 4.25 9.21
C LEU A 109 -7.75 4.04 8.44
N GLY A 110 -7.69 3.97 7.11
CA GLY A 110 -8.82 3.60 6.26
C GLY A 110 -9.18 2.11 6.37
N ALA A 111 -8.19 1.21 6.46
CA ALA A 111 -8.40 -0.24 6.44
C ALA A 111 -9.38 -0.76 7.50
N ARG A 112 -9.46 -0.13 8.69
CA ARG A 112 -10.43 -0.53 9.74
C ARG A 112 -11.88 -0.21 9.38
N ILE A 113 -12.13 0.90 8.69
CA ILE A 113 -13.47 1.26 8.22
C ILE A 113 -13.85 0.28 7.10
N LEU A 114 -12.95 0.09 6.15
CA LEU A 114 -13.13 -0.82 5.02
C LEU A 114 -13.40 -2.26 5.46
N LEU A 115 -12.75 -2.73 6.53
CA LEU A 115 -12.97 -4.07 7.08
C LEU A 115 -14.44 -4.31 7.49
N SER A 116 -15.08 -3.31 8.11
CA SER A 116 -16.48 -3.42 8.51
C SER A 116 -17.41 -3.54 7.30
N ASP A 117 -17.13 -2.80 6.24
CA ASP A 117 -17.92 -2.82 5.01
C ASP A 117 -17.80 -4.17 4.28
N ILE A 118 -16.58 -4.74 4.23
CA ILE A 118 -16.33 -6.07 3.66
C ILE A 118 -17.12 -7.14 4.44
N GLN A 119 -17.03 -7.13 5.77
CA GLN A 119 -17.73 -8.09 6.64
C GLN A 119 -19.26 -8.01 6.55
N ALA A 120 -19.79 -6.83 6.20
CA ALA A 120 -21.23 -6.62 6.00
C ALA A 120 -21.73 -7.08 4.61
N SER A 121 -20.85 -7.56 3.73
CA SER A 121 -21.23 -8.04 2.41
C SER A 121 -22.23 -9.20 2.49
N ARG A 122 -23.14 -9.26 1.51
CA ARG A 122 -24.06 -10.38 1.31
C ARG A 122 -23.40 -11.57 0.62
N ASP A 123 -22.24 -11.38 0.00
CA ASP A 123 -21.45 -12.44 -0.61
C ASP A 123 -20.55 -13.07 0.48
N PRO A 124 -20.74 -14.35 0.85
CA PRO A 124 -19.97 -15.00 1.91
C PRO A 124 -18.46 -15.07 1.63
N ASP A 125 -18.05 -15.17 0.36
CA ASP A 125 -16.63 -15.18 0.01
C ASP A 125 -16.03 -13.80 0.27
N VAL A 126 -16.76 -12.73 -0.08
CA VAL A 126 -16.35 -11.34 0.20
C VAL A 126 -16.27 -11.10 1.70
N ALA A 127 -17.30 -11.47 2.46
CA ALA A 127 -17.33 -11.28 3.90
C ALA A 127 -16.21 -12.03 4.65
N SER A 128 -15.65 -13.09 4.05
CA SER A 128 -14.54 -13.85 4.62
C SER A 128 -13.15 -13.43 4.12
N ALA A 129 -13.05 -12.74 2.97
CA ALA A 129 -11.81 -12.23 2.37
C ALA A 129 -11.27 -10.96 3.06
N THR A 130 -10.92 -11.09 4.34
CA THR A 130 -10.60 -9.99 5.25
C THR A 130 -9.15 -9.98 5.75
N ARG A 131 -8.33 -10.96 5.37
CA ARG A 131 -7.01 -11.19 5.97
C ARG A 131 -6.08 -10.00 5.80
N TYR A 132 -6.09 -9.38 4.63
CA TYR A 132 -5.27 -8.20 4.35
C TYR A 132 -5.66 -7.00 5.20
N PHE A 133 -6.96 -6.69 5.26
CA PHE A 133 -7.47 -5.54 6.02
C PHE A 133 -7.41 -5.75 7.54
N ALA A 134 -7.40 -7.01 7.99
CA ALA A 134 -7.25 -7.40 9.39
C ALA A 134 -5.79 -7.65 9.82
N CYS A 135 -4.80 -7.54 8.92
CA CYS A 135 -3.39 -7.88 9.19
C CYS A 135 -2.80 -7.02 10.33
N PRO A 136 -2.43 -7.60 11.50
CA PRO A 136 -1.98 -6.83 12.67
C PRO A 136 -0.55 -6.28 12.53
N GLU A 137 0.32 -6.90 11.73
CA GLU A 137 1.74 -6.55 11.61
C GLU A 137 1.98 -5.12 11.10
N SER A 138 1.00 -4.52 10.42
CA SER A 138 1.13 -3.17 9.90
C SER A 138 0.89 -2.06 10.96
N ASP A 139 0.34 -2.34 12.15
CA ASP A 139 0.04 -1.37 13.21
C ASP A 139 1.33 -1.05 13.94
N GLU A 140 2.08 -2.11 14.19
CA GLU A 140 3.42 -2.03 14.74
C GLU A 140 4.37 -1.31 13.77
N MET A 141 4.23 -1.56 12.46
CA MET A 141 4.96 -0.80 11.43
C MET A 141 4.69 0.71 11.54
N TRP A 142 3.43 1.15 11.69
CA TRP A 142 3.11 2.57 11.82
C TRP A 142 3.72 3.21 13.07
N LYS A 143 3.71 2.52 14.21
CA LYS A 143 4.35 3.00 15.44
C LYS A 143 5.85 3.20 15.24
N GLN A 144 6.53 2.20 14.66
CA GLN A 144 7.97 2.23 14.41
C GLN A 144 8.35 3.37 13.45
N VAL A 145 7.65 3.48 12.32
CA VAL A 145 7.88 4.54 11.34
C VAL A 145 7.58 5.92 11.92
N SER A 146 6.48 6.05 12.67
CA SER A 146 6.14 7.31 13.34
C SER A 146 7.21 7.75 14.35
N ALA A 147 7.77 6.81 15.11
CA ALA A 147 8.86 7.08 16.04
C ALA A 147 10.14 7.49 15.29
N GLN A 148 10.49 6.78 14.23
CA GLN A 148 11.64 7.09 13.37
C GLN A 148 11.52 8.49 12.76
N LEU A 149 10.37 8.84 12.18
CA LEU A 149 10.11 10.15 11.58
C LEU A 149 10.11 11.29 12.61
N LYS A 150 9.75 11.01 13.86
CA LYS A 150 9.78 12.00 14.95
C LYS A 150 11.21 12.26 15.45
N ALA A 151 12.05 11.23 15.49
CA ALA A 151 13.44 11.30 15.93
C ALA A 151 14.42 11.65 14.79
N TRP A 152 13.93 11.77 13.56
CA TRP A 152 14.77 12.01 12.39
C TRP A 152 15.48 13.37 12.46
N THR A 153 16.80 13.36 12.24
CA THR A 153 17.71 14.52 12.34
C THR A 153 18.69 14.59 11.16
N GLY A 154 18.31 13.99 10.02
CA GLY A 154 19.16 13.94 8.82
C GLY A 154 19.24 15.27 8.07
N SER A 155 19.84 15.24 6.88
CA SER A 155 20.06 16.44 6.06
C SER A 155 18.82 16.86 5.28
N ALA A 156 18.70 18.15 4.95
CA ALA A 156 17.58 18.66 4.15
C ALA A 156 17.42 17.94 2.78
N ASP A 157 18.51 17.50 2.17
CA ASP A 157 18.48 16.77 0.91
C ASP A 157 17.99 15.33 1.08
N GLU A 158 18.35 14.67 2.18
CA GLU A 158 17.80 13.36 2.53
C GLU A 158 16.31 13.44 2.84
N GLU A 159 15.86 14.49 3.54
CA GLU A 159 14.44 14.76 3.76
C GLU A 159 13.68 14.94 2.43
N LYS A 160 14.22 15.71 1.47
CA LYS A 160 13.61 15.82 0.14
C LYS A 160 13.50 14.45 -0.55
N LYS A 161 14.53 13.61 -0.45
CA LYS A 161 14.50 12.24 -0.99
C LYS A 161 13.44 11.38 -0.34
N ILE A 162 13.27 11.47 0.98
CA ILE A 162 12.23 10.76 1.73
C ILE A 162 10.83 11.19 1.25
N ILE A 163 10.60 12.49 1.10
CA ILE A 163 9.31 13.03 0.62
C ILE A 163 9.05 12.60 -0.83
N ALA A 164 10.04 12.75 -1.72
CA ALA A 164 9.94 12.31 -3.11
C ALA A 164 9.62 10.81 -3.22
N SER A 165 10.24 9.99 -2.37
CA SER A 165 9.98 8.54 -2.32
C SER A 165 8.55 8.24 -1.85
N ALA A 166 8.02 8.98 -0.87
CA ALA A 166 6.63 8.84 -0.47
C ALA A 166 5.67 9.20 -1.63
N GLN A 167 5.95 10.26 -2.38
CA GLN A 167 5.19 10.60 -3.58
C GLN A 167 5.27 9.50 -4.65
N THR A 168 6.46 8.91 -4.85
CA THR A 168 6.63 7.75 -5.75
C THR A 168 5.77 6.56 -5.32
N ALA A 169 5.66 6.26 -4.02
CA ALA A 169 4.79 5.19 -3.54
C ALA A 169 3.32 5.43 -3.91
N PHE A 170 2.79 6.66 -3.72
CA PHE A 170 1.43 6.99 -4.17
C PHE A 170 1.25 6.81 -5.68
N LEU A 171 2.21 7.26 -6.49
CA LEU A 171 2.19 7.04 -7.95
C LEU A 171 2.16 5.56 -8.33
N TRP A 172 2.83 4.69 -7.56
CA TRP A 172 2.76 3.25 -7.77
C TRP A 172 1.38 2.66 -7.46
N PHE A 173 0.70 3.13 -6.42
CA PHE A 173 -0.68 2.74 -6.14
C PHE A 173 -1.63 3.16 -7.25
N GLU A 174 -1.51 4.40 -7.75
CA GLU A 174 -2.32 4.85 -8.89
C GLU A 174 -2.04 4.05 -10.17
N ALA A 175 -0.76 3.80 -10.48
CA ALA A 175 -0.37 3.04 -11.66
C ALA A 175 -0.86 1.59 -11.58
N ALA A 176 -0.80 0.98 -10.39
CA ALA A 176 -1.31 -0.35 -10.13
C ALA A 176 -2.84 -0.41 -10.34
N HIS A 177 -3.59 0.53 -9.76
CA HIS A 177 -5.04 0.63 -9.96
C HIS A 177 -5.41 0.74 -11.44
N ARG A 178 -4.77 1.66 -12.18
CA ARG A 178 -4.99 1.81 -13.63
C ARG A 178 -4.66 0.55 -14.42
N SER A 179 -3.63 -0.19 -14.03
CA SER A 179 -3.26 -1.44 -14.71
C SER A 179 -4.28 -2.55 -14.53
N VAL A 180 -4.86 -2.67 -13.33
CA VAL A 180 -5.90 -3.66 -13.03
C VAL A 180 -7.21 -3.30 -13.73
N GLN A 181 -7.64 -2.03 -13.68
CA GLN A 181 -8.86 -1.60 -14.39
C GLN A 181 -8.80 -1.88 -15.90
N LYS A 182 -7.66 -1.63 -16.54
CA LYS A 182 -7.48 -1.93 -17.98
C LYS A 182 -7.59 -3.43 -18.28
N ALA A 183 -7.13 -4.29 -17.37
CA ALA A 183 -7.21 -5.74 -17.55
C ALA A 183 -8.64 -6.28 -17.32
N SER A 184 -9.47 -5.57 -16.55
CA SER A 184 -10.85 -5.99 -16.24
C SER A 184 -11.90 -5.57 -17.28
N ILE A 185 -11.59 -4.63 -18.18
CA ILE A 185 -12.51 -4.20 -19.24
C ILE A 185 -12.27 -5.07 -20.49
N PRO A 186 -13.22 -5.92 -20.92
CA PRO A 186 -13.09 -6.61 -22.21
C PRO A 186 -13.12 -5.59 -23.35
N ALA A 187 -12.21 -5.77 -24.31
CA ALA A 187 -12.08 -4.93 -25.51
C ALA A 187 -13.32 -4.99 -26.42
#